data_AF-A0AAW9J3X6-F1
#
_entry.id   AF-A0AAW9J3X6-F1
#
_cell.length_a   1.000
_cell.length_b   1.000
_cell.length_c   1.000
_cell.angle_alpha   90.00
_cell.angle_beta   90.00
_cell.angle_gamma   90.00
#
_symmetry.space_group_name_H-M   'P 1'
#
loop_
_entity.id
_entity.type
_entity.pdbx_description
1 polymer ?
#
loop_
_entity_poly.entity_id
_entity_poly.type
_entity_poly.pdbx_seq_one_letter_code
_entity_poly.pdbx_strand_id
1 'polypeptide(L)'
;IDESLFKAMLRKLDFSREQFEKNIKDFSGGQKKKVLLAKSLSEQAHLYIWDEPLNFIDVISRMQIEKLLIEHEPTILFVEHDSAFCENVATKIIKL
;
A
#
# COMPACT_ATOMS: atom_id res chain seq x y z
N ILE A 1 13.93 -4.67 -8.00
CA ILE A 1 13.35 -4.21 -6.72
C ILE A 1 14.51 -4.02 -5.77
N ASP A 2 14.64 -2.83 -5.17
CA ASP A 2 15.57 -2.65 -4.05
C ASP A 2 15.03 -3.44 -2.85
N GLU A 3 15.73 -4.50 -2.46
CA GLU A 3 15.29 -5.40 -1.40
C GLU A 3 15.26 -4.71 -0.03
N SER A 4 16.16 -3.76 0.21
CA SER A 4 16.24 -3.03 1.47
C SER A 4 15.04 -2.09 1.61
N LEU A 5 14.71 -1.37 0.53
CA LEU A 5 13.51 -0.53 0.47
C LEU A 5 12.25 -1.37 0.65
N PHE A 6 12.15 -2.49 -0.07
CA PHE A 6 10.98 -3.37 0.01
C PHE A 6 10.74 -3.93 1.41
N LYS A 7 11.79 -4.39 2.09
CA LYS A 7 11.70 -4.83 3.48
C LYS A 7 11.35 -3.68 4.41
N ALA A 8 11.89 -2.48 4.19
CA ALA A 8 11.53 -1.29 4.98
C ALA A 8 10.05 -0.91 4.81
N MET A 9 9.51 -0.97 3.59
CA MET A 9 8.10 -0.72 3.31
C MET A 9 7.19 -1.75 3.97
N LEU A 10 7.55 -3.05 3.88
CA LEU A 10 6.82 -4.10 4.60
C LEU A 10 6.81 -3.84 6.11
N ARG A 11 7.95 -3.46 6.70
CA ARG A 11 8.03 -3.10 8.13
C ARG A 11 7.14 -1.91 8.49
N LYS A 12 6.99 -0.91 7.62
CA LYS A 12 6.07 0.22 7.81
C LYS A 12 4.59 -0.19 7.74
N LEU A 13 4.27 -1.28 7.04
CA LEU A 13 2.93 -1.88 6.93
C LEU A 13 2.64 -2.97 7.99
N ASP A 14 3.37 -2.93 9.10
CA ASP A 14 3.24 -3.85 10.24
C ASP A 14 3.53 -5.33 9.90
N PHE A 15 4.42 -5.60 8.94
CA PHE A 15 4.94 -6.96 8.75
C PHE A 15 5.91 -7.34 9.87
N SER A 16 5.57 -8.37 10.65
CA SER A 16 6.46 -8.89 11.69
C SER A 16 7.67 -9.60 11.07
N ARG A 17 8.77 -9.72 11.81
CA ARG A 17 9.97 -10.39 11.30
C ARG A 17 9.71 -11.85 10.94
N GLU A 18 8.88 -12.52 11.73
CA GLU A 18 8.48 -13.91 11.50
C GLU A 18 7.72 -14.11 10.20
N GLN A 19 7.05 -13.07 9.68
CA GLN A 19 6.34 -13.17 8.40
C GLN A 19 7.29 -13.24 7.21
N PHE A 20 8.55 -12.78 7.32
CA PHE A 20 9.52 -12.91 6.22
C PHE A 20 9.98 -14.34 5.97
N GLU A 21 9.87 -15.21 6.98
CA GLU A 21 10.25 -16.63 6.89
C GLU A 21 9.10 -17.53 6.40
N LYS A 22 7.89 -16.97 6.28
CA LYS A 22 6.69 -17.72 5.89
C LYS A 22 6.54 -17.70 4.37
N ASN A 23 5.99 -18.79 3.82
CA ASN A 23 5.67 -18.85 2.40
C ASN A 23 4.46 -17.96 2.08
N ILE A 24 4.55 -17.15 1.03
CA ILE A 24 3.48 -16.23 0.62
C ILE A 24 2.15 -16.95 0.36
N LYS A 25 2.16 -18.23 0.00
CA LYS A 25 0.94 -19.02 -0.20
C LYS A 25 0.07 -19.08 1.07
N ASP A 26 0.72 -19.07 2.23
CA ASP A 26 0.11 -19.18 3.57
C ASP A 26 -0.37 -17.82 4.11
N PHE A 27 -0.15 -16.73 3.37
CA PHE A 27 -0.62 -15.39 3.76
C PHE A 27 -2.12 -15.22 3.56
N SER A 28 -2.73 -14.46 4.48
CA SER A 28 -4.09 -13.95 4.32
C SER A 28 -4.21 -13.00 3.12
N GLY A 29 -5.43 -12.73 2.67
CA GLY A 29 -5.69 -11.78 1.58
C GLY A 29 -5.08 -10.40 1.86
N GLY A 30 -5.29 -9.88 3.08
CA GLY A 30 -4.73 -8.60 3.50
C GLY A 30 -3.20 -8.59 3.53
N GLN A 31 -2.57 -9.67 4.01
CA GLN A 31 -1.11 -9.80 3.98
C GLN A 31 -0.56 -9.82 2.55
N LYS A 32 -1.19 -10.56 1.64
CA LYS A 32 -0.83 -10.57 0.21
C LYS A 32 -0.99 -9.18 -0.41
N LYS A 33 -2.06 -8.46 -0.08
CA LYS A 33 -2.31 -7.10 -0.56
C LYS A 33 -1.24 -6.12 -0.04
N LYS A 34 -0.85 -6.18 1.23
CA LYS A 34 0.27 -5.40 1.80
C LYS A 34 1.59 -5.66 1.06
N VAL A 35 1.89 -6.93 0.76
CA VAL A 35 3.08 -7.31 -0.02
C VAL A 35 3.06 -6.66 -1.41
N LEU A 36 1.91 -6.67 -2.09
CA LEU A 36 1.75 -6.05 -3.41
C LEU A 36 1.93 -4.52 -3.34
N LEU A 37 1.33 -3.86 -2.35
CA LEU A 37 1.48 -2.40 -2.16
C LEU A 37 2.92 -2.02 -1.83
N ALA A 38 3.57 -2.74 -0.91
CA ALA A 38 4.97 -2.53 -0.59
C ALA A 38 5.85 -2.71 -1.84
N LYS A 39 5.58 -3.73 -2.64
CA LYS A 39 6.31 -3.99 -3.88
C LYS A 39 6.12 -2.84 -4.85
N SER A 40 4.87 -2.42 -5.08
CA SER A 40 4.53 -1.30 -5.96
C SER A 40 5.30 -0.05 -5.55
N LEU A 41 5.28 0.33 -4.27
CA LEU A 41 5.98 1.54 -3.79
C LEU A 41 7.51 1.42 -3.77
N SER A 42 8.05 0.20 -3.84
CA SER A 42 9.50 -0.05 -3.86
C SER A 42 10.08 -0.12 -5.28
N GLU A 43 9.21 -0.12 -6.29
CA GLU A 43 9.60 -0.05 -7.69
C GLU A 43 9.46 1.40 -8.15
N GLN A 44 10.58 2.01 -8.56
CA GLN A 44 10.56 3.39 -9.04
C GLN A 44 9.67 3.51 -10.28
N ALA A 45 8.61 4.29 -10.18
CA ALA A 45 7.73 4.64 -11.29
C ALA A 45 7.43 6.14 -11.32
N HIS A 46 7.14 6.66 -12.51
CA HIS A 46 6.66 8.03 -12.69
C HIS A 46 5.16 8.18 -12.37
N LEU A 47 4.40 7.08 -12.45
CA LEU A 47 2.97 7.03 -12.16
C LEU A 47 2.62 5.63 -11.63
N TYR A 48 1.94 5.59 -10.49
CA TYR A 48 1.35 4.37 -9.95
C TYR A 48 -0.14 4.33 -10.29
N ILE A 49 -0.67 3.14 -10.61
CA ILE A 49 -2.09 2.92 -10.88
C ILE A 49 -2.58 1.83 -9.93
N TRP A 50 -3.50 2.17 -9.03
CA TRP A 50 -4.06 1.23 -8.08
C TRP A 50 -5.58 1.08 -8.24
N ASP A 51 -6.03 -0.17 -8.27
CA ASP A 51 -7.46 -0.51 -8.31
C ASP A 51 -7.84 -1.22 -7.00
N GLU A 52 -8.74 -0.59 -6.26
CA GLU A 52 -9.14 -0.94 -4.89
C GLU A 52 -7.94 -1.39 -4.01
N PRO A 53 -6.88 -0.56 -3.87
CA PRO A 53 -5.69 -0.87 -3.06
C PRO A 53 -5.99 -1.28 -1.60
N LEU A 54 -7.07 -0.82 -0.99
CA LEU A 54 -7.39 -1.06 0.42
C LEU A 54 -8.27 -2.28 0.67
N ASN A 55 -8.65 -3.01 -0.37
CA ASN A 55 -9.48 -4.19 -0.21
C ASN A 55 -8.76 -5.26 0.65
N PHE A 56 -9.48 -5.85 1.59
CA PHE A 56 -8.96 -6.78 2.62
C PHE A 56 -7.91 -6.19 3.59
N ILE A 57 -7.66 -4.88 3.57
CA ILE A 57 -6.76 -4.20 4.50
C ILE A 57 -7.53 -3.70 5.72
N ASP A 58 -7.02 -4.00 6.92
CA ASP A 58 -7.56 -3.51 8.20
C ASP A 58 -7.34 -2.01 8.40
N VAL A 59 -8.14 -1.39 9.27
CA VAL A 59 -8.15 0.07 9.49
C VAL A 59 -6.77 0.63 9.88
N ILE A 60 -6.02 -0.07 10.74
CA ILE A 60 -4.70 0.41 11.19
C ILE A 60 -3.73 0.47 10.01
N SER A 61 -3.77 -0.55 9.16
CA SER A 61 -2.93 -0.64 7.96
C SER A 61 -3.33 0.39 6.89
N ARG A 62 -4.61 0.73 6.78
CA ARG A 62 -5.06 1.84 5.89
C ARG A 62 -4.42 3.15 6.31
N MET A 63 -4.48 3.49 7.59
CA MET A 63 -3.85 4.70 8.12
C MET A 63 -2.33 4.75 7.87
N GLN A 64 -1.65 3.58 7.92
CA GLN A 64 -0.23 3.48 7.58
C GLN A 64 0.03 3.75 6.10
N ILE A 65 -0.82 3.22 5.21
CA ILE A 65 -0.73 3.47 3.77
C ILE A 65 -0.98 4.95 3.46
N GLU A 66 -1.99 5.57 4.06
CA GLU A 66 -2.26 7.01 3.93
C GLU A 66 -1.04 7.83 4.32
N LYS A 67 -0.49 7.57 5.51
CA LYS A 67 0.71 8.26 5.99
C LYS A 67 1.90 8.07 5.05
N LEU A 68 2.10 6.87 4.52
CA LEU A 68 3.15 6.58 3.55
C LEU A 68 2.99 7.40 2.27
N LEU A 69 1.78 7.48 1.72
CA LEU A 69 1.50 8.24 0.50
C LEU A 69 1.68 9.75 0.72
N ILE A 70 1.25 10.27 1.87
CA ILE A 70 1.44 11.68 2.23
C ILE A 70 2.93 12.00 2.44
N GLU A 71 3.70 11.11 3.06
CA GLU A 71 5.13 11.33 3.33
C GLU A 71 6.00 11.31 2.05
N HIS A 72 5.68 10.42 1.11
CA HIS A 72 6.51 10.22 -0.10
C HIS A 72 5.98 10.95 -1.33
N GLU A 73 4.75 11.48 -1.26
CA GLU A 73 4.04 12.20 -2.33
C GLU A 73 4.21 11.56 -3.72
N PRO A 74 3.97 10.24 -3.89
CA PRO A 74 4.11 9.62 -5.20
C PRO A 74 3.02 10.13 -6.14
N THR A 75 3.36 10.25 -7.43
CA THR A 75 2.33 10.49 -8.45
C THR A 75 1.51 9.22 -8.64
N ILE A 76 0.24 9.26 -8.24
CA ILE A 76 -0.65 8.09 -8.21
C ILE A 76 -2.04 8.42 -8.78
N LEU A 77 -2.59 7.47 -9.53
CA LEU A 77 -4.00 7.38 -9.88
C LEU A 77 -4.58 6.16 -9.19
N PHE A 78 -5.65 6.33 -8.42
CA PHE A 78 -6.31 5.20 -7.76
C PHE A 78 -7.83 5.25 -7.89
N VAL A 79 -8.45 4.08 -7.82
CA VAL A 79 -9.89 3.90 -7.71
C VAL A 79 -10.18 3.28 -6.35
N GLU A 80 -11.00 3.96 -5.55
CA GLU A 80 -11.35 3.51 -4.20
C GLU A 80 -12.80 3.84 -3.84
N HIS A 81 -13.39 2.99 -3.01
CA HIS A 81 -14.73 3.20 -2.44
C HIS A 81 -14.68 3.80 -1.03
N ASP A 82 -13.51 3.79 -0.41
CA ASP A 82 -13.29 4.39 0.91
C ASP A 82 -13.20 5.92 0.80
N SER A 83 -14.22 6.63 1.25
CA SER A 83 -14.30 8.09 1.15
C SER A 83 -13.27 8.79 2.04
N ALA A 84 -12.95 8.23 3.21
CA ALA A 84 -11.97 8.83 4.11
C ALA A 84 -10.57 8.77 3.49
N PHE A 85 -10.20 7.63 2.89
CA PHE A 85 -8.95 7.52 2.15
C PHE A 85 -8.89 8.51 0.98
N CYS A 86 -9.97 8.61 0.19
CA CYS A 86 -10.06 9.57 -0.91
C CYS A 86 -9.87 11.01 -0.43
N GLU A 87 -10.52 11.41 0.65
CA GLU A 87 -10.42 12.76 1.22
C GLU A 87 -9.02 13.06 1.78
N ASN A 88 -8.37 12.07 2.39
CA ASN A 88 -7.06 12.25 3.02
C ASN A 88 -5.90 12.24 2.02
N VAL A 89 -6.01 11.48 0.92
CA VAL A 89 -4.90 11.21 0.00
C VAL A 89 -5.08 11.88 -1.37
N ALA A 90 -6.30 12.01 -1.88
CA ALA A 90 -6.49 12.53 -3.23
C ALA A 90 -6.23 14.03 -3.29
N THR A 91 -5.36 14.44 -4.22
CA THR A 91 -5.15 15.87 -4.54
C THR A 91 -6.19 16.40 -5.53
N LYS A 92 -6.86 15.50 -6.27
CA LYS A 92 -7.95 15.80 -7.18
C LYS A 92 -8.87 14.59 -7.30
N ILE A 93 -10.19 14.82 -7.24
CA ILE A 93 -11.22 13.78 -7.40
C ILE A 93 -11.95 14.00 -8.72
N ILE A 94 -12.05 12.95 -9.52
CA ILE A 94 -12.84 12.93 -10.77
C ILE A 94 -14.08 12.07 -10.51
N LYS A 95 -15.26 12.65 -10.74
CA LYS A 95 -16.54 11.92 -10.71
C LYS A 95 -16.98 11.69 -12.15
N LEU A 96 -17.37 10.46 -12.47
CA LEU A 96 -17.92 10.07 -13.77
C LEU A 96 -19.44 10.22 -13.77
#